data_AF-A0A0M8VT95-F1
#
_entry.id   AF-A0A0M8VT95-F1
#
_cell.length_a   1.000
_cell.length_b   1.000
_cell.length_c   1.000
_cell.angle_alpha   90.00
_cell.angle_beta   90.00
_cell.angle_gamma   90.00
#
_symmetry.space_group_name_H-M   'P 1'
#
loop_
_entity.id
_entity.type
_entity.pdbx_description
1 polymer ?
#
loop_
_entity_poly.entity_id
_entity_poly.type
_entity_poly.pdbx_seq_one_letter_code
_entity_poly.pdbx_strand_id
1 'polypeptide(L)'
;MGASGWEYVTPYRNSVEESLEALHAQVFDEDFGDDSYQDVEELWRDVEFMGQEGTHSILDIQRVVRTTAAPSDNNIEDYGTLRPLAQERIVHHFGTDRPSPGQFEETLMQAHADFGYRPDRAETLLDECRMRWTGLYVLLYTGAEPTHLGIFGFSGD
;
A
#
# COMPACT_ATOMS: atom_id res chain seq x y z
N MET A 1 -10.87 -4.99 17.68
CA MET A 1 -11.13 -3.77 16.89
C MET A 1 -9.83 -3.52 16.16
N GLY A 2 -9.91 -3.78 14.85
CA GLY A 2 -8.82 -4.34 14.06
C GLY A 2 -8.07 -3.27 13.31
N ALA A 3 -6.75 -3.35 13.38
CA ALA A 3 -5.86 -2.78 12.39
C ALA A 3 -6.36 -3.13 10.97
N SER A 4 -6.85 -2.14 10.21
CA SER A 4 -7.22 -2.29 8.80
C SER A 4 -5.97 -2.12 7.93
N GLY A 5 -5.20 -3.20 7.84
CA GLY A 5 -4.24 -3.36 6.76
C GLY A 5 -4.99 -3.59 5.44
N TRP A 6 -4.41 -3.14 4.34
CA TRP A 6 -4.93 -3.38 2.99
C TRP A 6 -3.78 -3.70 2.04
N GLU A 7 -4.11 -4.44 0.98
CA GLU A 7 -3.15 -4.88 -0.02
C GLU A 7 -3.78 -4.92 -1.41
N TYR A 8 -2.98 -4.59 -2.43
CA TYR A 8 -3.40 -4.54 -3.83
C TYR A 8 -2.29 -5.05 -4.74
N VAL A 9 -2.68 -5.73 -5.83
CA VAL A 9 -1.83 -5.98 -6.98
C VAL A 9 -2.49 -5.33 -8.18
N THR A 10 -1.86 -4.31 -8.75
CA THR A 10 -2.41 -3.54 -9.87
C THR A 10 -1.46 -3.54 -11.07
N PRO A 11 -1.94 -3.48 -12.33
CA PRO A 11 -1.07 -3.34 -13.49
C PRO A 11 -0.17 -2.10 -13.41
N TYR A 12 1.10 -2.27 -13.77
CA TYR A 12 2.05 -1.16 -13.85
C TYR A 12 1.82 -0.35 -15.13
N ARG A 13 1.43 0.92 -15.00
CA ARG A 13 1.11 1.84 -16.09
C ARG A 13 2.18 2.90 -16.24
N ASN A 14 3.31 2.61 -16.89
CA ASN A 14 4.46 3.51 -17.14
C ASN A 14 5.18 4.08 -15.90
N SER A 15 4.45 4.51 -14.88
CA SER A 15 4.89 5.08 -13.61
C SER A 15 4.06 4.53 -12.44
N VAL A 16 4.58 4.68 -11.23
CA VAL A 16 3.87 4.30 -9.99
C VAL A 16 2.69 5.24 -9.77
N GLU A 17 2.87 6.52 -10.06
CA GLU A 17 1.85 7.57 -9.96
C GLU A 17 0.63 7.27 -10.84
N GLU A 18 0.83 6.95 -12.13
CA GLU A 18 -0.26 6.56 -13.05
C GLU A 18 -0.94 5.24 -12.63
N SER A 19 -0.17 4.31 -12.06
CA SER A 19 -0.72 3.04 -11.56
C SER A 19 -1.58 3.26 -10.32
N LEU A 20 -1.16 4.16 -9.43
CA LEU A 20 -1.88 4.56 -8.22
C LEU A 20 -3.17 5.30 -8.57
N GLU A 21 -3.12 6.27 -9.47
CA GLU A 21 -4.30 7.01 -9.94
C GLU A 21 -5.35 6.08 -10.55
N ALA A 22 -4.92 5.12 -11.39
CA ALA A 22 -5.81 4.12 -11.95
C ALA A 22 -6.44 3.21 -10.89
N LEU A 23 -5.67 2.84 -9.86
CA LEU A 23 -6.17 2.05 -8.75
C LEU A 23 -7.14 2.84 -7.87
N HIS A 24 -6.90 4.14 -7.64
CA HIS A 24 -7.84 5.01 -6.94
C HIS A 24 -9.19 5.05 -7.66
N ALA A 25 -9.20 5.25 -8.98
CA ALA A 25 -10.44 5.28 -9.74
C ALA A 25 -11.22 3.95 -9.63
N GLN A 26 -10.52 2.82 -9.65
CA GLN A 26 -11.13 1.50 -9.50
C GLN A 26 -11.75 1.32 -8.11
N VAL A 27 -10.98 1.55 -7.04
CA VAL A 27 -11.46 1.34 -5.66
C VAL A 27 -12.55 2.34 -5.31
N PHE A 28 -12.46 3.57 -5.80
CA PHE A 28 -13.51 4.57 -5.63
C PHE A 28 -14.84 4.14 -6.28
N ASP A 29 -14.81 3.60 -7.51
CA ASP A 29 -16.01 3.10 -8.17
C ASP A 29 -16.64 1.90 -7.42
N GLU A 30 -15.79 1.02 -6.86
CA GLU A 30 -16.21 -0.13 -6.08
C GLU A 30 -16.85 0.25 -4.73
N ASP A 31 -16.23 1.17 -3.98
CA ASP A 31 -16.61 1.49 -2.60
C ASP A 31 -17.55 2.71 -2.48
N PHE A 32 -17.50 3.66 -3.43
CA PHE A 32 -18.19 4.95 -3.38
C PHE A 32 -18.97 5.29 -4.66
N GLY A 33 -19.14 4.34 -5.58
CA GLY A 33 -19.89 4.53 -6.83
C GLY A 33 -21.41 4.69 -6.67
N ASP A 34 -21.91 4.84 -5.45
CA ASP A 34 -23.34 4.91 -5.09
C ASP A 34 -23.92 6.34 -4.95
N ASP A 35 -23.28 7.32 -5.59
CA ASP A 35 -23.59 8.76 -5.57
C ASP A 35 -23.26 9.50 -4.25
N SER A 36 -22.53 8.87 -3.31
CA SER A 36 -22.05 9.55 -2.09
C SER A 36 -21.04 10.66 -2.40
N TYR A 37 -20.21 10.47 -3.44
CA TYR A 37 -19.25 11.43 -3.97
C TYR A 37 -19.25 11.36 -5.49
N GLN A 38 -19.07 12.50 -6.17
CA GLN A 38 -18.99 12.60 -7.62
C GLN A 38 -17.68 12.02 -8.18
N ASP A 39 -16.59 12.19 -7.45
CA ASP A 39 -15.26 11.68 -7.79
C ASP A 39 -14.36 11.57 -6.55
N VAL A 40 -13.18 10.97 -6.74
CA VAL A 40 -12.18 10.80 -5.68
C VAL A 40 -11.68 12.13 -5.09
N GLU A 41 -11.67 13.21 -5.88
CA GLU A 41 -11.26 14.51 -5.36
C GLU A 41 -12.31 15.10 -4.41
N GLU A 42 -13.60 14.87 -4.66
CA GLU A 42 -14.66 15.27 -3.74
C GLU A 42 -14.56 14.52 -2.41
N LEU A 43 -14.32 13.21 -2.46
CA LEU A 43 -14.04 12.41 -1.26
C LEU A 43 -12.85 12.99 -0.47
N TRP A 44 -11.75 13.32 -1.14
CA TRP A 44 -10.59 13.90 -0.47
C TRP A 44 -10.80 15.33 0.06
N ARG A 45 -11.83 16.05 -0.41
CA ARG A 45 -12.22 17.36 0.14
C ARG A 45 -13.03 17.22 1.43
N ASP A 46 -13.59 16.05 1.71
CA ASP A 46 -14.19 15.76 3.02
C ASP A 46 -13.10 15.52 4.07
N VAL A 47 -12.53 16.62 4.55
CA VAL A 47 -11.47 16.61 5.56
C VAL A 47 -11.93 16.07 6.91
N GLU A 48 -13.24 16.06 7.19
CA GLU A 48 -13.77 15.53 8.44
C GLU A 48 -13.74 14.00 8.42
N PHE A 49 -14.26 13.42 7.33
CA PHE A 49 -14.24 11.97 7.10
C PHE A 49 -12.80 11.46 6.91
N MET A 50 -12.05 12.04 5.98
CA MET A 50 -10.68 11.60 5.65
C MET A 50 -9.68 11.85 6.79
N GLY A 51 -9.96 12.79 7.69
CA GLY A 51 -9.08 13.11 8.82
C GLY A 51 -9.36 12.31 10.10
N GLN A 52 -10.47 11.58 10.17
CA GLN A 52 -10.88 10.84 11.36
C GLN A 52 -11.00 9.34 11.09
N GLU A 53 -11.79 8.97 10.08
CA GLU A 53 -12.08 7.57 9.74
C GLU A 53 -11.15 7.09 8.62
N GLY A 54 -10.99 7.91 7.59
CA GLY A 54 -10.39 7.46 6.33
C GLY A 54 -11.26 6.42 5.65
N THR A 55 -10.77 5.86 4.55
CA THR A 55 -11.49 4.83 3.78
C THR A 55 -11.09 3.42 4.17
N HIS A 56 -10.04 3.27 4.99
CA HIS A 56 -9.42 1.98 5.30
C HIS A 56 -8.98 1.21 4.04
N SER A 57 -8.60 1.96 3.00
CA SER A 57 -8.23 1.43 1.68
C SER A 57 -7.11 2.25 1.06
N ILE A 58 -6.71 1.91 -0.17
CA ILE A 58 -5.70 2.68 -0.92
C ILE A 58 -6.05 4.17 -1.08
N LEU A 59 -7.34 4.54 -0.98
CA LEU A 59 -7.79 5.94 -1.12
C LEU A 59 -7.30 6.85 0.02
N ASP A 60 -6.83 6.28 1.13
CA ASP A 60 -6.13 7.03 2.19
C ASP A 60 -4.74 7.53 1.73
N ILE A 61 -4.21 7.00 0.64
CA ILE A 61 -2.88 7.34 0.11
C ILE A 61 -3.02 8.29 -1.08
N GLN A 62 -2.63 9.54 -0.88
CA GLN A 62 -2.85 10.60 -1.87
C GLN A 62 -1.70 10.73 -2.87
N ARG A 63 -0.47 10.37 -2.47
CA ARG A 63 0.71 10.64 -3.30
C ARG A 63 1.82 9.60 -3.14
N VAL A 64 2.59 9.44 -4.21
CA VAL A 64 3.84 8.66 -4.19
C VAL A 64 5.00 9.57 -3.79
N VAL A 65 5.89 9.08 -2.92
CA VAL A 65 7.16 9.73 -2.62
C VAL A 65 8.32 8.81 -2.99
N ARG A 66 9.40 9.39 -3.51
CA ARG A 66 10.51 8.64 -4.13
C ARG A 66 11.65 8.30 -3.15
N THR A 67 11.33 8.18 -1.87
CA THR A 67 12.30 7.90 -0.81
C THR A 67 11.97 6.58 -0.11
N THR A 68 13.01 5.82 0.24
CA THR A 68 12.90 4.61 1.05
C THR A 68 13.07 4.89 2.55
N ALA A 69 13.28 6.14 2.94
CA ALA A 69 13.36 6.52 4.35
C ALA A 69 12.02 6.24 5.04
N ALA A 70 12.08 5.61 6.21
CA ALA A 70 10.89 5.31 6.99
C ALA A 70 10.13 6.60 7.35
N PRO A 71 8.79 6.61 7.24
CA PRO A 71 7.99 7.75 7.65
C PRO A 71 8.04 7.97 9.17
N SER A 72 7.70 9.18 9.61
CA SER A 72 7.62 9.53 11.03
C SER A 72 6.29 10.16 11.40
N ASP A 73 5.68 9.69 12.50
CA ASP A 73 4.46 10.29 13.08
C ASP A 73 4.63 11.78 13.48
N ASN A 74 5.88 12.23 13.63
CA ASN A 74 6.17 13.64 13.93
C ASN A 74 6.23 14.53 12.68
N ASN A 75 6.11 13.95 11.49
CA ASN A 75 6.18 14.65 10.22
C ASN A 75 4.84 14.55 9.49
N ILE A 76 4.10 15.66 9.45
CA ILE A 76 2.79 15.69 8.80
C ILE A 76 2.84 15.38 7.30
N GLU A 77 3.98 15.62 6.65
CA GLU A 77 4.16 15.33 5.23
C GLU A 77 4.29 13.83 4.93
N ASP A 78 4.48 13.00 5.96
CA ASP A 78 4.56 11.56 5.80
C ASP A 78 3.18 10.88 5.76
N TYR A 79 2.11 11.53 6.19
CA TYR A 79 0.75 10.98 6.07
C TYR A 79 0.24 10.99 4.63
N GLY A 80 -0.55 9.98 4.26
CA GLY A 80 -1.16 9.82 2.94
C GLY A 80 -0.13 9.56 1.84
N THR A 81 0.97 8.88 2.15
CA THR A 81 2.07 8.68 1.20
C THR A 81 2.39 7.21 0.94
N LEU A 82 2.69 6.93 -0.33
CA LEU A 82 3.18 5.65 -0.83
C LEU A 82 4.70 5.70 -1.05
N ARG A 83 5.45 4.81 -0.42
CA ARG A 83 6.91 4.74 -0.53
C ARG A 83 7.39 3.47 -1.24
N PRO A 84 8.50 3.50 -1.98
CA PRO A 84 9.16 2.27 -2.41
C PRO A 84 9.68 1.51 -1.20
N LEU A 85 9.49 0.19 -1.19
CA LEU A 85 10.24 -0.68 -0.30
C LEU A 85 11.72 -0.67 -0.69
N ALA A 86 12.62 -0.57 0.30
CA ALA A 86 14.06 -0.57 0.04
C ALA A 86 14.49 -1.87 -0.64
N GLN A 87 15.40 -1.78 -1.62
CA GLN A 87 15.84 -2.94 -2.41
C GLN A 87 16.41 -4.08 -1.55
N GLU A 88 17.13 -3.75 -0.49
CA GLU A 88 17.67 -4.71 0.48
C GLU A 88 16.57 -5.51 1.17
N ARG A 89 15.44 -4.86 1.46
CA ARG A 89 14.25 -5.48 2.08
C ARG A 89 13.45 -6.29 1.06
N ILE A 90 13.38 -5.85 -0.20
CA ILE A 90 12.83 -6.66 -1.30
C ILE A 90 13.62 -7.98 -1.40
N VAL A 91 14.95 -7.92 -1.46
CA VAL A 91 15.78 -9.13 -1.53
C VAL A 91 15.64 -9.99 -0.28
N HIS A 92 15.53 -9.37 0.91
CA HIS A 92 15.30 -10.10 2.16
C HIS A 92 14.02 -10.94 2.12
N HIS A 93 12.89 -10.35 1.69
CA HIS A 93 11.58 -11.02 1.70
C HIS A 93 11.38 -11.98 0.54
N PHE A 94 11.81 -11.60 -0.67
CA PHE A 94 11.53 -12.38 -1.89
C PHE A 94 12.72 -13.24 -2.35
N GLY A 95 13.90 -13.05 -1.78
CA GLY A 95 15.15 -13.69 -2.24
C GLY A 95 15.66 -13.17 -3.58
N THR A 96 15.03 -12.14 -4.15
CA THR A 96 15.32 -11.56 -5.46
C THR A 96 15.02 -10.07 -5.46
N ASP A 97 15.66 -9.30 -6.34
CA ASP A 97 15.35 -7.88 -6.56
C ASP A 97 14.19 -7.67 -7.57
N ARG A 98 13.72 -8.76 -8.19
CA ARG A 98 12.64 -8.77 -9.20
C ARG A 98 11.58 -9.82 -8.86
N PRO A 99 10.79 -9.60 -7.80
CA PRO A 99 9.72 -10.52 -7.45
C PRO A 99 8.65 -10.53 -8.55
N SER A 100 8.04 -11.68 -8.77
CA SER A 100 6.86 -11.82 -9.62
C SER A 100 5.56 -11.56 -8.84
N PRO A 101 4.43 -11.28 -9.53
CA PRO A 101 3.13 -11.16 -8.89
C PRO A 101 2.78 -12.33 -7.97
N GLY A 102 3.00 -13.58 -8.43
CA GLY A 102 2.72 -14.76 -7.62
C GLY A 102 3.60 -14.88 -6.37
N GLN A 103 4.87 -14.46 -6.43
CA GLN A 103 5.74 -14.42 -5.24
C GLN A 103 5.28 -13.40 -4.21
N PHE A 104 4.78 -12.25 -4.68
CA PHE A 104 4.22 -11.22 -3.82
C PHE A 104 2.98 -11.73 -3.08
N GLU A 105 2.03 -12.31 -3.82
CA GLU A 105 0.81 -12.91 -3.24
C GLU A 105 1.14 -14.03 -2.26
N GLU A 106 2.06 -14.93 -2.59
CA GLU A 106 2.50 -16.01 -1.68
C GLU A 106 3.10 -15.45 -0.39
N THR A 107 3.91 -14.40 -0.49
CA THR A 107 4.53 -13.73 0.67
C THR A 107 3.49 -13.04 1.54
N LEU A 108 2.47 -12.42 0.95
CA LEU A 108 1.33 -11.84 1.69
C LEU A 108 0.53 -12.93 2.41
N MET A 109 0.22 -14.04 1.72
CA MET A 109 -0.47 -15.18 2.35
C MET A 109 0.33 -15.74 3.53
N GLN A 110 1.64 -15.86 3.39
CA GLN A 110 2.53 -16.26 4.49
C GLN A 110 2.57 -15.22 5.61
N ALA A 111 2.58 -13.92 5.32
CA ALA A 111 2.53 -12.88 6.34
C ALA A 111 1.26 -12.99 7.20
N HIS A 112 0.09 -13.13 6.53
CA HIS A 112 -1.22 -13.26 7.15
C HIS A 112 -1.42 -14.56 7.95
N ALA A 113 -0.99 -15.71 7.43
CA ALA A 113 -1.14 -17.00 8.12
C ALA A 113 -0.46 -17.06 9.50
N ASP A 114 0.45 -16.14 9.69
CA ASP A 114 1.51 -16.16 10.66
C ASP A 114 1.32 -14.90 11.56
N PHE A 115 0.32 -14.05 11.22
CA PHE A 115 -0.28 -13.00 12.04
C PHE A 115 -0.94 -13.64 13.28
N GLY A 116 -0.52 -13.25 14.47
CA GLY A 116 -1.02 -13.79 15.74
C GLY A 116 -0.22 -14.95 16.36
N TYR A 117 0.88 -15.40 15.73
CA TYR A 117 1.78 -16.42 16.30
C TYR A 117 3.15 -15.84 16.73
N ARG A 118 3.28 -15.63 18.05
CA ARG A 118 4.52 -15.47 18.87
C ARG A 118 5.43 -14.24 18.67
N PRO A 119 6.14 -13.81 19.75
CA PRO A 119 7.01 -12.61 19.77
C PRO A 119 8.44 -12.78 19.22
N ASP A 120 8.82 -13.96 18.68
CA ASP A 120 10.18 -14.28 18.19
C ASP A 120 10.18 -14.57 16.68
N ARG A 121 9.36 -13.85 15.93
CA ARG A 121 9.19 -14.07 14.49
C ARG A 121 10.16 -13.20 13.69
N ALA A 122 10.67 -13.74 12.58
CA ALA A 122 11.30 -12.95 11.53
C ALA A 122 10.33 -11.87 11.03
N GLU A 123 10.82 -10.64 10.82
CA GLU A 123 10.02 -9.54 10.29
C GLU A 123 9.35 -9.97 8.98
N THR A 124 8.03 -9.82 8.90
CA THR A 124 7.25 -10.08 7.69
C THR A 124 7.26 -8.91 6.75
N LEU A 125 6.76 -9.13 5.54
CA LEU A 125 6.50 -8.06 4.59
C LEU A 125 5.55 -6.99 5.18
N LEU A 126 4.49 -7.41 5.88
CA LEU A 126 3.50 -6.47 6.44
C LEU A 126 4.07 -5.67 7.62
N ASP A 127 5.07 -6.20 8.35
CA ASP A 127 5.75 -5.50 9.45
C ASP A 127 6.63 -4.31 8.99
N GLU A 128 6.85 -4.17 7.68
CA GLU A 128 7.56 -3.02 7.09
C GLU A 128 6.73 -1.73 7.18
N CYS A 129 5.41 -1.83 7.11
CA CYS A 129 4.51 -0.67 7.12
C CYS A 129 3.93 -0.45 8.53
N ARG A 130 4.67 0.31 9.37
CA ARG A 130 4.31 0.51 10.79
C ARG A 130 3.54 1.79 11.08
N MET A 131 3.59 2.77 10.19
CA MET A 131 2.93 4.06 10.38
C MET A 131 1.55 4.05 9.73
N ARG A 132 0.54 4.54 10.45
CA ARG A 132 -0.83 4.66 9.95
C ARG A 132 -0.93 5.68 8.81
N TRP A 133 -1.93 5.50 7.95
CA TRP A 133 -2.13 6.24 6.71
C TRP A 133 -0.87 6.34 5.86
N THR A 134 -0.10 5.26 5.82
CA THR A 134 1.03 5.11 4.90
C THR A 134 0.96 3.77 4.20
N GLY A 135 1.63 3.69 3.05
CA GLY A 135 1.77 2.44 2.31
C GLY A 135 3.15 2.29 1.70
N LEU A 136 3.47 1.05 1.38
CA LEU A 136 4.67 0.65 0.67
C LEU A 136 4.29 0.00 -0.65
N TYR A 137 5.16 0.15 -1.65
CA TYR A 137 5.04 -0.52 -2.92
C TYR A 137 6.29 -1.28 -3.32
N VAL A 138 6.08 -2.33 -4.12
CA VAL A 138 7.10 -3.17 -4.75
C VAL A 138 6.77 -3.29 -6.23
N LEU A 139 7.76 -3.04 -7.09
CA LEU A 139 7.62 -3.33 -8.53
C LEU A 139 7.71 -4.84 -8.75
N LEU A 140 6.74 -5.38 -9.47
CA LEU A 140 6.61 -6.80 -9.75
C LEU A 140 6.86 -7.07 -11.24
N TYR A 141 7.55 -8.16 -11.53
CA TYR A 141 8.10 -8.44 -12.85
C TYR A 141 7.54 -9.71 -13.45
N THR A 142 7.35 -9.67 -14.76
CA THR A 142 7.18 -10.88 -15.58
C THR A 142 8.36 -10.96 -16.54
N GLY A 143 9.36 -11.78 -16.20
CA GLY A 143 10.63 -11.81 -16.92
C GLY A 143 11.48 -10.58 -16.62
N ALA A 144 11.81 -9.79 -17.63
CA ALA A 144 12.69 -8.63 -17.50
C ALA A 144 11.95 -7.29 -17.30
N GLU A 145 10.63 -7.26 -17.52
CA GLU A 145 9.84 -6.04 -17.53
C GLU A 145 8.95 -5.94 -16.28
N PRO A 146 8.81 -4.73 -15.69
CA PRO A 146 7.84 -4.50 -14.63
C PRO A 146 6.44 -4.54 -15.24
N THR A 147 5.58 -5.41 -14.70
CA THR A 147 4.23 -5.63 -15.20
C THR A 147 3.16 -5.23 -14.20
N HIS A 148 3.47 -5.31 -12.91
CA HIS A 148 2.53 -5.01 -11.83
C HIS A 148 3.20 -4.22 -10.71
N LEU A 149 2.37 -3.62 -9.88
CA LEU A 149 2.73 -2.95 -8.66
C LEU A 149 2.05 -3.69 -7.51
N GLY A 150 2.84 -4.23 -6.59
CA GLY A 150 2.36 -4.78 -5.33
C GLY A 150 2.34 -3.66 -4.31
N ILE A 151 1.19 -3.40 -3.69
CA ILE A 151 0.99 -2.33 -2.73
C ILE A 151 0.43 -2.94 -1.46
N PHE A 152 0.93 -2.48 -0.31
CA PHE A 152 0.35 -2.82 0.98
C PHE A 152 0.52 -1.63 1.91
N GLY A 153 -0.42 -1.44 2.82
CA GLY A 153 -0.40 -0.32 3.72
C GLY A 153 -1.27 -0.53 4.93
N PHE A 154 -1.29 0.50 5.75
CA PHE A 154 -1.95 0.46 7.03
C PHE A 154 -2.68 1.77 7.26
N SER A 155 -4.01 1.72 7.28
CA SER A 155 -4.82 2.91 7.59
C SER A 155 -4.89 3.15 9.10
N GLY A 156 -4.97 2.09 9.90
CA GLY A 156 -5.04 2.19 11.36
C GLY A 156 -6.31 2.88 11.88
N ASP A 157 -6.59 2.67 13.16
CA ASP A 157 -7.55 3.42 14.00
C ASP A 157 -6.76 3.90 15.23
#